data_AF-A0A090DWT5-F1
#
_entry.id   AF-A0A090DWT5-F1
#
_cell.length_a   1.000
_cell.length_b   1.000
_cell.length_c   1.000
_cell.angle_alpha   90.00
_cell.angle_beta   90.00
_cell.angle_gamma   90.00
#
_symmetry.space_group_name_H-M   'P 1'
#
loop_
_entity.id
_entity.type
_entity.pdbx_description
1 polymer ?
#
loop_
_entity_poly.entity_id
_entity_poly.type
_entity_poly.pdbx_seq_one_letter_code
_entity_poly.pdbx_strand_id
1 'polypeptide(L)'
;MNLDPIYKDPHLEEIASLADCVKEFIQKGGSLQVLSKNQDGTLQKDKMLIKPHDALYPICSGAQCRSQVLYALLKKVPFPVTLFPPHAARYGHDPYNNRVNLDKRKPCEDENAYMEAFGHPKSDFFGNSFCCHLDASGHFKERLNFFNDHFYGPNSHHEGKRGNRRTYIAFAEPVHAVLKRLNEANPCLKDVFVIAVPLIDEITHPPENTFSKRSKEAYVAFAEKLKPTLPFTP
;
A
#
# COMPACT_ATOMS: atom_id res chain seq x y z
N MET A 1 11.94 -10.07 -16.86
CA MET A 1 10.93 -9.21 -16.20
C MET A 1 11.70 -8.05 -15.59
N ASN A 2 11.71 -6.88 -16.25
CA ASN A 2 12.46 -5.71 -15.77
C ASN A 2 11.59 -4.98 -14.75
N LEU A 3 11.77 -5.33 -13.47
CA LEU A 3 11.50 -4.39 -12.40
C LEU A 3 12.71 -3.44 -12.43
N ASP A 4 12.53 -2.21 -12.89
CA ASP A 4 13.58 -1.17 -12.82
C ASP A 4 14.19 -1.10 -11.41
N PRO A 5 15.44 -0.63 -11.25
CA PRO A 5 16.14 -0.74 -9.98
C PRO A 5 15.46 0.13 -8.90
N ILE A 6 14.57 -0.49 -8.13
CA ILE A 6 13.77 0.17 -7.08
C ILE A 6 14.58 0.20 -5.78
N TYR A 7 14.94 1.44 -5.43
CA TYR A 7 15.15 1.97 -4.07
C TYR A 7 16.33 1.43 -3.24
N LYS A 8 17.20 2.37 -2.80
CA LYS A 8 18.19 2.17 -1.71
C LYS A 8 17.69 2.91 -0.47
N ASP A 9 17.53 2.19 0.64
CA ASP A 9 17.30 2.78 1.96
C ASP A 9 18.64 3.19 2.57
N PRO A 10 18.93 4.48 2.79
CA PRO A 10 20.20 4.93 3.37
C PRO A 10 20.27 4.74 4.90
N HIS A 11 19.20 4.25 5.54
CA HIS A 11 19.18 3.88 6.95
C HIS A 11 19.27 2.37 7.18
N LEU A 12 19.41 1.58 6.11
CA LEU A 12 19.68 0.14 6.20
C LEU A 12 20.98 -0.15 5.50
N GLU A 13 21.96 -0.54 6.30
CA GLU A 13 23.25 -1.05 5.82
C GLU A 13 23.07 -2.29 4.91
N GLU A 14 21.89 -2.91 4.88
CA GLU A 14 21.52 -4.00 3.97
C GLU A 14 20.54 -3.55 2.88
N ILE A 15 21.09 -3.26 1.70
CA ILE A 15 20.35 -3.16 0.45
C ILE A 15 20.08 -4.59 -0.03
N ALA A 16 19.07 -5.26 0.53
CA ALA A 16 18.47 -6.39 -0.16
C ALA A 16 17.92 -5.86 -1.49
N SER A 17 18.30 -6.44 -2.61
CA SER A 17 17.72 -6.02 -3.89
C SER A 17 16.24 -6.43 -3.93
N LEU A 18 15.43 -5.74 -4.75
CA LEU A 18 14.05 -6.17 -4.99
C LEU A 18 14.00 -7.63 -5.47
N ALA A 19 14.98 -8.04 -6.30
CA ALA A 19 15.09 -9.42 -6.77
C ALA A 19 15.32 -10.41 -5.61
N ASP A 20 16.17 -10.07 -4.65
CA ASP A 20 16.41 -10.90 -3.46
C ASP A 20 15.16 -10.97 -2.57
N CYS A 21 14.49 -9.84 -2.37
CA CYS A 21 13.24 -9.79 -1.60
C CYS A 21 12.16 -10.67 -2.24
N VAL A 22 11.99 -10.61 -3.56
CA VAL A 22 11.04 -11.45 -4.31
C VAL A 22 11.44 -12.92 -4.20
N LYS A 23 12.72 -13.25 -4.40
CA LYS A 23 13.22 -14.63 -4.32
C LYS A 23 12.95 -15.23 -2.95
N GLU A 24 13.32 -14.53 -1.89
CA GLU A 24 13.10 -14.97 -0.51
C GLU A 24 11.60 -15.08 -0.18
N PHE A 25 10.79 -14.12 -0.64
CA PHE A 25 9.33 -14.14 -0.43
C PHE A 25 8.68 -15.39 -1.04
N ILE A 26 9.06 -15.73 -2.27
CA ILE A 26 8.60 -16.94 -2.95
C ILE A 26 9.13 -18.20 -2.25
N GLN A 27 10.41 -18.22 -1.85
CA GLN A 27 11.01 -19.35 -1.13
C GLN A 27 10.31 -19.64 0.20
N LYS A 28 9.82 -18.61 0.90
CA LYS A 28 9.03 -18.72 2.13
C LYS A 28 7.57 -19.15 1.89
N GLY A 29 7.15 -19.33 0.63
CA GLY A 29 5.79 -19.77 0.25
C GLY A 29 4.82 -18.63 -0.12
N GLY A 30 5.32 -17.39 -0.19
CA GLY A 30 4.53 -16.24 -0.64
C GLY A 30 4.23 -16.29 -2.14
N SER A 31 3.16 -15.60 -2.55
CA SER A 31 2.73 -15.52 -3.95
C SER A 31 2.65 -14.06 -4.41
N LEU A 32 3.23 -13.76 -5.57
CA LEU A 32 3.32 -12.40 -6.11
C LEU A 32 2.57 -12.30 -7.45
N GLN A 33 1.68 -11.32 -7.57
CA GLN A 33 1.09 -10.86 -8.83
C GLN A 33 1.63 -9.47 -9.14
N VAL A 34 2.15 -9.28 -10.35
CA VAL A 34 2.51 -7.95 -10.88
C VAL A 34 1.50 -7.59 -11.95
N LEU A 35 0.79 -6.48 -11.80
CA LEU A 35 -0.11 -6.01 -12.85
C LEU A 35 0.70 -5.42 -14.00
N SER A 36 0.31 -5.70 -15.23
CA SER A 36 1.05 -5.26 -16.41
C SER A 36 0.70 -3.82 -16.80
N LYS A 37 1.63 -3.14 -17.46
CA LYS A 37 1.41 -1.84 -18.11
C LYS A 37 1.40 -1.98 -19.62
N ASN A 38 0.62 -1.13 -20.27
CA ASN A 38 0.77 -0.82 -21.69
C ASN A 38 1.99 0.07 -21.91
N GLN A 39 2.41 0.23 -23.16
CA GLN A 39 3.54 1.10 -23.53
C GLN A 39 3.29 2.57 -23.18
N ASP A 40 2.03 3.00 -23.16
CA ASP A 40 1.60 4.35 -22.77
C ASP A 40 1.56 4.57 -21.24
N GLY A 41 1.98 3.57 -20.45
CA GLY A 41 2.00 3.63 -18.99
C GLY A 41 0.67 3.30 -18.30
N THR A 42 -0.41 3.10 -19.04
CA THR A 42 -1.72 2.68 -18.49
C THR A 42 -1.68 1.22 -18.03
N LEU A 43 -2.54 0.86 -17.07
CA LEU A 43 -2.65 -0.54 -16.65
C LEU A 43 -3.31 -1.37 -17.75
N GLN A 44 -2.75 -2.55 -18.00
CA GLN A 44 -3.44 -3.59 -18.76
C GLN A 44 -4.68 -4.04 -17.96
N LYS A 45 -5.64 -4.70 -18.64
CA LYS A 45 -6.89 -5.16 -18.03
C LYS A 45 -6.72 -6.39 -17.11
N ASP A 46 -5.51 -6.62 -16.61
CA ASP A 46 -5.20 -7.67 -15.64
C ASP A 46 -6.02 -7.43 -14.36
N LYS A 47 -6.81 -8.43 -13.98
CA LYS A 47 -7.60 -8.36 -12.76
C LYS A 47 -6.75 -8.72 -11.55
N MET A 48 -6.87 -7.93 -10.48
CA MET A 48 -6.34 -8.25 -9.16
C MET A 48 -6.94 -9.57 -8.67
N LEU A 49 -6.10 -10.52 -8.30
CA LEU A 49 -6.54 -11.84 -7.83
C LEU A 49 -6.97 -11.80 -6.36
N ILE A 50 -8.11 -11.15 -6.11
CA ILE A 50 -8.76 -11.09 -4.80
C ILE A 50 -9.81 -12.20 -4.69
N LYS A 51 -9.84 -12.89 -3.54
CA LYS A 51 -10.75 -14.00 -3.25
C LYS A 51 -11.68 -13.66 -2.08
N PRO A 52 -12.85 -14.33 -1.99
CA PRO A 52 -13.65 -14.29 -0.77
C PRO A 52 -12.83 -14.66 0.46
N HIS A 53 -13.08 -13.92 1.54
CA HIS A 53 -12.44 -14.01 2.84
C HIS A 53 -10.94 -13.62 2.86
N ASP A 54 -10.41 -12.97 1.83
CA ASP A 54 -9.09 -12.34 1.92
C ASP A 54 -9.07 -11.23 2.97
N ALA A 55 -7.92 -11.07 3.64
CA ALA A 55 -7.57 -9.86 4.36
C ALA A 55 -6.83 -8.91 3.42
N LEU A 56 -7.41 -7.75 3.10
CA LEU A 56 -6.89 -6.82 2.10
C LEU A 56 -6.15 -5.65 2.75
N TYR A 57 -4.91 -5.43 2.35
CA TYR A 57 -4.06 -4.37 2.88
C TYR A 57 -3.71 -3.39 1.75
N PRO A 58 -4.45 -2.26 1.59
CA PRO A 58 -4.13 -1.24 0.60
C PRO A 58 -2.96 -0.38 1.08
N ILE A 59 -1.84 -0.40 0.34
CA ILE A 59 -0.57 0.19 0.76
C ILE A 59 -0.02 1.16 -0.28
N CYS A 60 0.26 2.40 0.13
CA CYS A 60 1.09 3.33 -0.64
C CYS A 60 2.19 3.90 0.26
N SER A 61 2.99 4.87 -0.21
CA SER A 61 4.09 5.40 0.60
C SER A 61 3.62 6.02 1.91
N GLY A 62 2.74 7.03 1.85
CA GLY A 62 2.31 7.80 3.03
C GLY A 62 0.92 7.47 3.56
N ALA A 63 0.20 6.49 3.01
CA ALA A 63 -1.20 6.18 3.31
C ALA A 63 -2.26 7.29 3.07
N GLN A 64 -1.87 8.43 2.49
CA GLN A 64 -2.71 9.62 2.38
C GLN A 64 -3.50 9.74 1.06
N CYS A 65 -3.01 9.11 -0.01
CA CYS A 65 -3.52 9.33 -1.37
C CYS A 65 -3.96 7.99 -2.00
N ARG A 66 -3.03 7.27 -2.63
CA ARG A 66 -3.34 6.09 -3.47
C ARG A 66 -4.02 4.95 -2.71
N SER A 67 -3.57 4.66 -1.50
CA SER A 67 -4.21 3.63 -0.66
C SER A 67 -5.60 4.05 -0.16
N GLN A 68 -5.86 5.34 0.03
CA GLN A 68 -7.21 5.85 0.36
C GLN A 68 -8.17 5.66 -0.81
N VAL A 69 -7.71 5.92 -2.04
CA VAL A 69 -8.49 5.64 -3.26
C VAL A 69 -8.77 4.16 -3.38
N LEU A 70 -7.73 3.32 -3.27
CA LEU A 70 -7.90 1.88 -3.36
C LEU A 70 -8.83 1.35 -2.27
N TYR A 71 -8.72 1.82 -1.04
CA TYR A 71 -9.59 1.43 0.07
C TYR A 71 -11.06 1.78 -0.21
N ALA A 72 -11.36 2.97 -0.74
CA ALA A 72 -12.71 3.34 -1.14
C ALA A 72 -13.27 2.46 -2.27
N LEU A 73 -12.42 2.01 -3.19
CA LEU A 73 -12.79 1.07 -4.24
C LEU A 73 -13.01 -0.35 -3.70
N LEU A 74 -12.17 -0.83 -2.78
CA LEU A 74 -12.27 -2.15 -2.18
C LEU A 74 -13.46 -2.31 -1.22
N LYS A 75 -13.98 -1.21 -0.65
CA LYS A 75 -15.25 -1.22 0.09
C LYS A 75 -16.45 -1.70 -0.75
N LYS A 76 -16.33 -1.67 -2.08
CA LYS A 76 -17.38 -2.06 -3.02
C LYS A 76 -17.22 -3.50 -3.54
N VAL A 77 -16.28 -4.28 -2.99
CA VAL A 77 -16.14 -5.71 -3.31
C VAL A 77 -17.46 -6.43 -2.99
N PRO A 78 -18.07 -7.19 -3.92
CA PRO A 78 -19.41 -7.76 -3.73
C PRO A 78 -19.41 -9.07 -2.92
N PHE A 79 -18.27 -9.44 -2.33
CA PHE A 79 -18.08 -10.69 -1.59
C PHE A 79 -17.33 -10.40 -0.29
N PRO A 80 -17.44 -11.27 0.74
CA PRO A 80 -16.88 -10.99 2.04
C PRO A 80 -15.36 -10.87 1.98
N VAL A 81 -14.81 -9.82 2.58
CA VAL A 81 -13.37 -9.59 2.77
C VAL A 81 -13.14 -8.91 4.13
N THR A 82 -11.95 -9.06 4.70
CA THR A 82 -11.51 -8.24 5.83
C THR A 82 -10.65 -7.11 5.29
N LEU A 83 -11.23 -5.92 5.16
CA LEU A 83 -10.51 -4.77 4.59
C LEU A 83 -9.76 -4.04 5.70
N PHE A 84 -8.43 -4.05 5.63
CA PHE A 84 -7.60 -3.26 6.52
C PHE A 84 -7.58 -1.80 6.07
N PRO A 85 -7.50 -0.86 7.02
CA PRO A 85 -7.38 0.57 6.76
C PRO A 85 -6.15 0.88 5.90
N PRO A 86 -6.17 2.01 5.16
CA PRO A 86 -5.04 2.45 4.35
C PRO A 86 -3.75 2.46 5.16
N HIS A 87 -2.67 1.94 4.56
CA HIS A 87 -1.43 1.69 5.27
C HIS A 87 -0.24 2.31 4.52
N ALA A 88 0.69 2.88 5.28
CA ALA A 88 1.90 3.51 4.74
C ALA A 88 3.00 2.45 4.61
N ALA A 89 3.83 2.50 3.58
CA ALA A 89 4.93 1.56 3.47
C ALA A 89 5.80 1.64 4.74
N ARG A 90 6.19 0.47 5.27
CA ARG A 90 7.12 0.26 6.40
C ARG A 90 7.28 1.42 7.40
N TYR A 91 6.58 1.37 8.53
CA TYR A 91 6.66 2.38 9.61
C TYR A 91 6.26 3.81 9.22
N GLY A 92 5.54 4.00 8.11
CA GLY A 92 5.32 5.34 7.56
C GLY A 92 6.47 5.85 6.71
N HIS A 93 7.47 5.01 6.40
CA HIS A 93 8.55 5.37 5.52
C HIS A 93 8.06 5.57 4.08
N ASP A 94 8.41 6.72 3.53
CA ASP A 94 8.11 7.09 2.18
C ASP A 94 9.34 6.90 1.29
N PRO A 95 9.34 5.88 0.40
CA PRO A 95 10.47 5.61 -0.47
C PRO A 95 10.74 6.75 -1.48
N TYR A 96 9.75 7.60 -1.77
CA TYR A 96 9.89 8.67 -2.76
C TYR A 96 10.69 9.86 -2.24
N ASN A 97 10.64 10.13 -0.93
CA ASN A 97 11.33 11.26 -0.30
C ASN A 97 12.37 10.81 0.73
N ASN A 98 12.48 9.50 0.97
CA ASN A 98 13.37 8.88 1.92
C ASN A 98 13.21 9.42 3.36
N ARG A 99 11.96 9.66 3.78
CA ARG A 99 11.64 10.12 5.13
C ARG A 99 10.60 9.21 5.75
N VAL A 100 10.64 9.09 7.06
CA VAL A 100 9.47 8.59 7.79
C VAL A 100 8.43 9.72 7.76
N ASN A 101 7.34 9.51 7.02
CA ASN A 101 6.17 10.35 7.05
C ASN A 101 5.46 10.15 8.39
N LEU A 102 5.99 10.80 9.42
CA LEU A 102 5.41 10.91 10.75
C LEU A 102 4.36 12.02 10.84
N ASP A 103 3.87 12.51 9.70
CA ASP A 103 3.11 13.75 9.63
C ASP A 103 1.84 13.61 10.49
N LYS A 104 1.93 14.16 11.71
CA LYS A 104 0.80 14.40 12.61
C LYS A 104 -0.15 15.22 11.79
N ARG A 105 -1.37 14.73 11.52
CA ARG A 105 -2.48 15.45 10.85
C ARG A 105 -2.26 16.97 10.89
N LYS A 106 -1.51 17.52 9.94
CA LYS A 106 -1.89 18.81 9.41
C LYS A 106 -3.12 18.43 8.61
N PRO A 107 -4.30 19.00 8.91
CA PRO A 107 -5.46 18.86 8.04
C PRO A 107 -4.94 19.12 6.65
N CYS A 108 -4.78 18.05 5.87
CA CYS A 108 -4.18 18.20 4.57
C CYS A 108 -5.23 19.02 3.81
N GLU A 109 -4.80 20.08 3.15
CA GLU A 109 -5.65 20.95 2.32
C GLU A 109 -6.48 20.16 1.28
N ASP A 110 -6.19 18.87 1.12
CA ASP A 110 -6.83 17.92 0.22
C ASP A 110 -7.94 17.04 0.83
N GLU A 111 -8.28 17.16 2.12
CA GLU A 111 -9.44 16.42 2.67
C GLU A 111 -10.73 16.80 1.95
N ASN A 112 -10.88 18.08 1.60
CA ASN A 112 -12.00 18.58 0.81
C ASN A 112 -12.01 17.98 -0.60
N ALA A 113 -10.86 17.95 -1.29
CA ALA A 113 -10.76 17.40 -2.64
C ALA A 113 -11.08 15.89 -2.69
N TYR A 114 -10.64 15.12 -1.69
CA TYR A 114 -11.02 13.71 -1.58
C TYR A 114 -12.52 13.55 -1.30
N MET A 115 -13.06 14.33 -0.35
CA MET A 115 -14.49 14.33 -0.03
C MET A 115 -15.33 14.64 -1.27
N GLU A 116 -14.93 15.64 -2.07
CA GLU A 116 -15.61 16.00 -3.31
C GLU A 116 -15.53 14.89 -4.38
N ALA A 117 -14.45 14.09 -4.40
CA ALA A 117 -14.27 13.00 -5.35
C ALA A 117 -15.06 11.73 -4.97
N PHE A 118 -15.15 11.40 -3.67
CA PHE A 118 -15.71 10.13 -3.20
C PHE A 118 -17.01 10.26 -2.39
N GLY A 119 -17.41 11.48 -2.02
CA GLY A 119 -18.61 11.76 -1.23
C GLY A 119 -18.52 11.37 0.25
N HIS A 120 -17.32 11.06 0.75
CA HIS A 120 -17.07 10.69 2.15
C HIS A 120 -15.65 11.09 2.57
N PRO A 121 -15.37 11.25 3.88
CA PRO A 121 -14.04 11.61 4.33
C PRO A 121 -13.05 10.46 4.09
N LYS A 122 -11.76 10.79 4.09
CA LYS A 122 -10.69 9.78 4.14
C LYS A 122 -10.87 8.92 5.38
N SER A 123 -10.50 7.64 5.27
CA SER A 123 -10.55 6.75 6.42
C SER A 123 -9.32 6.99 7.30
N ASP A 124 -9.43 6.65 8.58
CA ASP A 124 -8.26 6.54 9.44
C ASP A 124 -7.24 5.61 8.79
N PHE A 125 -5.99 6.04 8.79
CA PHE A 125 -4.90 5.30 8.16
C PHE A 125 -3.80 5.01 9.16
N PHE A 126 -3.12 3.89 8.94
CA PHE A 126 -2.11 3.36 9.84
C PHE A 126 -0.72 3.87 9.47
N GLY A 127 0.02 4.28 10.50
CA GLY A 127 1.25 5.09 10.39
C GLY A 127 1.18 6.41 11.17
N ASN A 128 -0.02 6.87 11.55
CA ASN A 128 -0.24 8.14 12.26
C ASN A 128 -0.68 7.96 13.73
N SER A 129 -1.64 7.06 14.01
CA SER A 129 -2.24 6.90 15.35
C SER A 129 -1.33 6.29 16.43
N PHE A 130 -0.29 5.54 16.04
CA PHE A 130 0.72 5.04 17.00
C PHE A 130 1.91 6.02 17.13
N CYS A 131 2.15 6.84 16.11
CA CYS A 131 3.25 7.81 16.05
C CYS A 131 2.93 9.13 16.76
N CYS A 132 1.65 9.44 17.05
CA CYS A 132 1.27 10.62 17.81
C CYS A 132 1.62 10.53 19.31
N HIS A 133 1.93 9.34 19.83
CA HIS A 133 2.22 9.10 21.25
C HIS A 133 3.67 8.69 21.56
N LEU A 134 4.50 8.44 20.55
CA LEU A 134 5.89 8.01 20.75
C LEU A 134 6.83 9.02 20.08
N ASP A 135 7.66 9.70 20.89
CA ASP A 135 8.72 10.56 20.38
C ASP A 135 9.60 9.79 19.39
N ALA A 136 9.82 10.41 18.23
CA ALA A 136 10.22 9.76 16.98
C ALA A 136 11.57 9.02 17.03
N SER A 137 12.41 9.23 18.04
CA SER A 137 13.77 8.72 18.13
C SER A 137 13.98 7.55 19.11
N GLY A 138 13.04 7.31 20.04
CA GLY A 138 13.27 6.35 21.15
C GLY A 138 12.71 4.93 20.95
N HIS A 139 11.66 4.78 20.16
CA HIS A 139 10.81 3.57 20.18
C HIS A 139 10.74 2.82 18.85
N PHE A 140 11.88 2.59 18.20
CA PHE A 140 11.89 1.87 16.93
C PHE A 140 11.39 0.43 17.08
N LYS A 141 11.83 -0.27 18.12
CA LYS A 141 11.51 -1.69 18.35
C LYS A 141 10.03 -1.92 18.71
N GLU A 142 9.43 -1.02 19.47
CA GLU A 142 8.02 -1.10 19.83
C GLU A 142 7.13 -0.85 18.60
N ARG A 143 7.49 0.12 17.76
CA ARG A 143 6.83 0.34 16.46
C ARG A 143 6.99 -0.90 15.58
N LEU A 144 8.20 -1.43 15.48
CA LEU A 144 8.52 -2.64 14.73
C LEU A 144 7.60 -3.81 15.10
N ASN A 145 7.46 -4.05 16.40
CA ASN A 145 6.61 -5.10 16.95
C ASN A 145 5.14 -4.83 16.67
N PHE A 146 4.65 -3.61 16.90
CA PHE A 146 3.27 -3.24 16.59
C PHE A 146 2.92 -3.51 15.12
N PHE A 147 3.76 -3.08 14.18
CA PHE A 147 3.52 -3.35 12.75
C PHE A 147 3.57 -4.84 12.42
N ASN A 148 4.36 -5.64 13.13
CA ASN A 148 4.32 -7.10 12.97
C ASN A 148 3.04 -7.71 13.53
N ASP A 149 2.64 -7.33 14.73
CA ASP A 149 1.49 -7.95 15.39
C ASP A 149 0.18 -7.62 14.68
N HIS A 150 0.10 -6.43 14.08
CA HIS A 150 -1.14 -5.95 13.48
C HIS A 150 -1.17 -6.06 11.95
N PHE A 151 -0.03 -5.97 11.25
CA PHE A 151 -0.02 -5.86 9.78
C PHE A 151 0.77 -6.95 9.10
N TYR A 152 2.07 -7.08 9.41
CA TYR A 152 2.96 -7.89 8.58
C TYR A 152 3.17 -9.32 9.10
N GLY A 153 3.07 -9.53 10.40
CA GLY A 153 3.33 -10.81 11.05
C GLY A 153 2.16 -11.79 10.92
N PRO A 154 2.38 -13.08 11.23
CA PRO A 154 1.43 -14.17 10.98
C PRO A 154 0.08 -14.01 11.72
N ASN A 155 0.06 -13.17 12.76
CA ASN A 155 -1.11 -12.92 13.60
C ASN A 155 -1.82 -11.59 13.30
N SER A 156 -1.44 -10.92 12.22
CA SER A 156 -2.05 -9.67 11.75
C SER A 156 -3.58 -9.79 11.69
N HIS A 157 -4.27 -8.84 12.31
CA HIS A 157 -5.73 -8.83 12.42
C HIS A 157 -6.23 -7.38 12.47
N HIS A 158 -7.47 -7.16 12.02
CA HIS A 158 -8.14 -5.87 12.09
C HIS A 158 -9.41 -6.02 12.93
N GLU A 159 -9.48 -5.33 14.06
CA GLU A 159 -10.62 -5.39 14.99
C GLU A 159 -10.97 -6.84 15.39
N GLY A 160 -9.94 -7.65 15.64
CA GLY A 160 -10.06 -9.08 15.96
C GLY A 160 -10.37 -9.99 14.77
N LYS A 161 -10.70 -9.46 13.58
CA LYS A 161 -10.98 -10.25 12.37
C LYS A 161 -9.72 -10.57 11.58
N ARG A 162 -9.70 -11.77 11.00
CA ARG A 162 -8.64 -12.28 10.14
C ARG A 162 -9.25 -12.77 8.83
N GLY A 163 -8.50 -12.62 7.75
CA GLY A 163 -8.81 -13.28 6.48
C GLY A 163 -8.12 -14.64 6.39
N ASN A 164 -8.60 -15.50 5.49
CA ASN A 164 -8.00 -16.80 5.19
C ASN A 164 -6.62 -16.66 4.53
N ARG A 165 -6.46 -15.60 3.74
CA ARG A 165 -5.23 -15.26 3.02
C ARG A 165 -4.98 -13.75 3.18
N ARG A 166 -3.74 -13.38 3.44
CA ARG A 166 -3.33 -11.97 3.60
C ARG A 166 -2.88 -11.43 2.26
N THR A 167 -3.59 -10.46 1.71
CA THR A 167 -3.37 -9.89 0.39
C THR A 167 -2.96 -8.43 0.50
N TYR A 168 -1.67 -8.15 0.26
CA TYR A 168 -1.08 -6.82 0.30
C TYR A 168 -1.09 -6.23 -1.09
N ILE A 169 -1.75 -5.10 -1.27
CA ILE A 169 -1.87 -4.42 -2.57
C ILE A 169 -1.04 -3.15 -2.50
N ALA A 170 0.16 -3.18 -3.08
CA ALA A 170 1.17 -2.15 -2.95
C ALA A 170 1.44 -1.45 -4.29
N PHE A 171 1.52 -0.13 -4.24
CA PHE A 171 1.82 0.71 -5.42
C PHE A 171 3.32 0.86 -5.64
N ALA A 172 3.81 0.65 -6.86
CA ALA A 172 5.16 0.99 -7.33
C ALA A 172 6.28 0.75 -6.30
N GLU A 173 7.06 1.79 -5.93
CA GLU A 173 8.23 1.68 -5.04
C GLU A 173 7.93 1.03 -3.68
N PRO A 174 6.81 1.34 -2.99
CA PRO A 174 6.36 0.61 -1.80
C PRO A 174 6.39 -0.92 -1.84
N VAL A 175 6.31 -1.55 -3.02
CA VAL A 175 6.32 -3.03 -3.15
C VAL A 175 7.59 -3.62 -2.53
N HIS A 176 8.75 -2.99 -2.75
CA HIS A 176 10.01 -3.47 -2.18
C HIS A 176 9.97 -3.48 -0.64
N ALA A 177 9.54 -2.37 -0.03
CA ALA A 177 9.44 -2.23 1.41
C ALA A 177 8.46 -3.25 2.04
N VAL A 178 7.35 -3.52 1.35
CA VAL A 178 6.37 -4.54 1.77
C VAL A 178 6.97 -5.93 1.72
N LEU A 179 7.64 -6.32 0.62
CA LEU A 179 8.28 -7.62 0.49
C LEU A 179 9.36 -7.84 1.54
N LYS A 180 10.26 -6.86 1.70
CA LYS A 180 11.32 -6.92 2.72
C LYS A 180 10.70 -7.14 4.11
N ARG A 181 9.64 -6.40 4.44
CA ARG A 181 9.02 -6.52 5.76
C ARG A 181 8.33 -7.85 5.97
N LEU A 182 7.64 -8.37 4.96
CA LEU A 182 7.02 -9.69 5.03
C LEU A 182 8.06 -10.78 5.25
N ASN A 183 9.21 -10.69 4.59
CA ASN A 183 10.32 -11.61 4.78
C ASN A 183 10.88 -11.54 6.21
N GLU A 184 11.13 -10.34 6.73
CA GLU A 184 11.64 -10.13 8.10
C GLU A 184 10.65 -10.62 9.18
N ALA A 185 9.36 -10.38 8.98
CA ALA A 185 8.33 -10.58 10.01
C ALA A 185 7.77 -12.01 10.06
N ASN A 186 8.02 -12.83 9.03
CA ASN A 186 7.39 -14.13 8.89
C ASN A 186 8.42 -15.23 8.63
N PRO A 187 8.44 -16.32 9.43
CA PRO A 187 9.23 -17.51 9.11
C PRO A 187 8.65 -18.30 7.93
N CYS A 188 7.33 -18.17 7.68
CA CYS A 188 6.61 -18.78 6.57
C CYS A 188 5.56 -17.81 6.03
N LEU A 189 5.45 -17.75 4.70
CA LEU A 189 4.58 -16.84 3.95
C LEU A 189 3.49 -17.61 3.17
N LYS A 190 3.19 -18.85 3.57
CA LYS A 190 2.00 -19.56 3.09
C LYS A 190 0.76 -18.70 3.35
N ASP A 191 -0.13 -18.65 2.38
CA ASP A 191 -1.35 -17.81 2.41
C ASP A 191 -1.07 -16.30 2.55
N VAL A 192 0.12 -15.87 2.09
CA VAL A 192 0.45 -14.46 1.87
C VAL A 192 0.57 -14.17 0.38
N PHE A 193 -0.17 -13.16 -0.06
CA PHE A 193 -0.26 -12.73 -1.45
C PHE A 193 0.14 -11.25 -1.54
N VAL A 194 0.97 -10.90 -2.51
CA VAL A 194 1.30 -9.50 -2.83
C VAL A 194 0.83 -9.19 -4.24
N ILE A 195 0.12 -8.09 -4.40
CA ILE A 195 -0.28 -7.52 -5.69
C ILE A 195 0.49 -6.22 -5.87
N ALA A 196 1.46 -6.24 -6.79
CA ALA A 196 2.23 -5.07 -7.18
C ALA A 196 1.48 -4.30 -8.28
N VAL A 197 1.00 -3.11 -7.93
CA VAL A 197 0.32 -2.20 -8.84
C VAL A 197 1.32 -1.17 -9.33
N PRO A 198 1.74 -1.17 -10.61
CA PRO A 198 2.85 -0.33 -11.05
C PRO A 198 2.46 1.16 -11.22
N LEU A 199 1.40 1.66 -10.59
CA LEU A 199 1.02 3.07 -10.68
C LEU A 199 1.84 3.94 -9.71
N ILE A 200 2.37 5.05 -10.24
CA ILE A 200 3.09 6.07 -9.47
C ILE A 200 2.12 7.03 -8.77
N ASP A 201 2.63 7.96 -7.95
CA ASP A 201 1.81 8.93 -7.23
C ASP A 201 1.37 10.11 -8.10
N GLU A 202 0.46 9.86 -9.03
CA GLU A 202 -0.09 10.92 -9.88
C GLU A 202 -1.04 11.86 -9.13
N ILE A 203 -1.50 11.49 -7.92
CA ILE A 203 -2.33 12.36 -7.10
C ILE A 203 -1.49 13.52 -6.56
N THR A 204 -0.29 13.23 -6.06
CA THR A 204 0.63 14.23 -5.51
C THR A 204 1.57 14.81 -6.56
N HIS A 205 1.88 14.02 -7.59
CA HIS A 205 2.78 14.36 -8.69
C HIS A 205 2.08 14.08 -10.04
N PRO A 206 1.04 14.85 -10.38
CA PRO A 206 0.35 14.71 -11.66
C PRO A 206 1.30 14.98 -12.82
N PRO A 207 1.10 14.34 -13.98
CA PRO A 207 1.79 14.73 -15.21
C PRO A 207 1.56 16.22 -15.50
N GLU A 208 2.56 16.89 -16.07
CA GLU A 208 2.48 18.34 -16.30
C GLU A 208 1.19 18.73 -17.06
N ASN A 209 0.56 19.81 -16.60
CA ASN A 209 -0.65 20.39 -17.19
C ASN A 209 -1.91 19.50 -17.23
N THR A 210 -1.96 18.40 -16.48
CA THR A 210 -3.18 17.57 -16.42
C THR A 210 -4.20 18.06 -15.39
N PHE A 211 -3.78 18.22 -14.13
CA PHE A 211 -4.61 18.72 -13.04
C PHE A 211 -3.75 19.21 -11.86
N SER A 212 -4.37 19.97 -10.96
CA SER A 212 -3.72 20.44 -9.74
C SER A 212 -3.39 19.27 -8.80
N LYS A 213 -2.27 19.37 -8.10
CA LYS A 213 -1.85 18.37 -7.09
C LYS A 213 -2.94 18.20 -6.05
N ARG A 214 -3.26 16.94 -5.73
CA ARG A 214 -4.26 16.56 -4.72
C ARG A 214 -5.64 17.19 -4.94
N SER A 215 -6.00 17.48 -6.20
CA SER A 215 -7.33 17.94 -6.59
C SER A 215 -8.33 16.79 -6.70
N LYS A 216 -9.62 17.13 -6.75
CA LYS A 216 -10.70 16.17 -7.04
C LYS A 216 -10.43 15.42 -8.34
N GLU A 217 -10.01 16.13 -9.38
CA GLU A 217 -9.69 15.57 -10.70
C GLU A 217 -8.55 14.56 -10.61
N ALA A 218 -7.52 14.85 -9.80
CA ALA A 218 -6.41 13.92 -9.57
C ALA A 218 -6.88 12.61 -8.92
N TYR A 219 -7.75 12.71 -7.91
CA TYR A 219 -8.33 11.55 -7.23
C TYR A 219 -9.22 10.72 -8.16
N VAL A 220 -10.09 11.37 -8.93
CA VAL A 220 -10.98 10.71 -9.89
C VAL A 220 -10.16 10.03 -10.99
N ALA A 221 -9.21 10.74 -11.61
CA ALA A 221 -8.37 10.18 -12.66
C ALA A 221 -7.59 8.94 -12.19
N PHE A 222 -7.04 8.99 -10.97
CA PHE A 222 -6.35 7.83 -10.38
C PHE A 222 -7.31 6.66 -10.12
N ALA A 223 -8.53 6.94 -9.64
CA ALA A 223 -9.55 5.91 -9.43
C ALA A 223 -9.98 5.24 -10.75
N GLU A 224 -10.19 6.01 -11.82
CA GLU A 224 -10.54 5.47 -13.14
C GLU A 224 -9.45 4.54 -13.69
N LYS A 225 -8.17 4.85 -13.46
CA LYS A 225 -7.05 3.96 -13.84
C LYS A 225 -7.08 2.61 -13.11
N LEU A 226 -7.58 2.58 -11.87
CA LEU A 226 -7.64 1.37 -11.06
C LEU A 226 -8.85 0.49 -11.34
N LYS A 227 -10.02 1.09 -11.62
CA LYS A 227 -11.29 0.37 -11.80
C LYS A 227 -11.19 -0.85 -12.74
N PRO A 228 -10.53 -0.78 -13.92
CA PRO A 228 -10.42 -1.92 -14.83
C PRO A 228 -9.70 -3.12 -14.23
N THR A 229 -8.86 -2.93 -13.21
CA THR A 229 -8.10 -4.00 -12.56
C THR A 229 -8.84 -4.64 -11.40
N LEU A 230 -9.94 -4.05 -10.92
CA LEU A 230 -10.73 -4.65 -9.86
C LEU A 230 -11.48 -5.90 -10.36
N PRO A 231 -11.59 -6.97 -9.56
CA PRO A 231 -12.21 -8.23 -10.00
C PRO A 231 -13.74 -8.18 -10.16
N PHE A 232 -14.36 -7.02 -9.94
CA PHE A 232 -15.82 -6.86 -9.84
C PHE A 232 -16.31 -5.57 -10.53
N THR A 233 -15.55 -5.02 -11.47
CA THR A 233 -16.08 -3.97 -12.35
C THR A 233 -17.05 -4.60 -13.36
N PRO A 234 -18.30 -4.11 -13.45
CA PRO A 234 -19.21 -4.49 -14.55
C PRO A 234 -18.66 -4.06 -15.91
#